data_AF-A0A832GEB7-F1
#
_entry.id   AF-A0A832GEB7-F1
#
_cell.length_a   1.000
_cell.length_b   1.000
_cell.length_c   1.000
_cell.angle_alpha   90.00
_cell.angle_beta   90.00
_cell.angle_gamma   90.00
#
_symmetry.space_group_name_H-M   'P 1'
#
loop_
_entity.id
_entity.type
_entity.pdbx_description
1 polymer ?
#
loop_
_entity_poly.entity_id
_entity_poly.type
_entity_poly.pdbx_seq_one_letter_code
_entity_poly.pdbx_strand_id
1 'polypeptide(L)'
;KVRILGSAALETAAVAAGVAHGAITVNGKLWDAAAGAALVIEAGGRVTDLSGREIFPFDLRDYDGAKVPFLAAAPSAHGELLAVITGDP
;
A
#
# COMPACT_ATOMS: atom_id res chain seq x y z
N LYS A 1 2.67 -9.88 13.56
CA LYS A 1 2.73 -8.82 14.62
C LYS A 1 2.54 -7.47 13.93
N VAL A 2 1.79 -6.55 14.53
CA VAL A 2 1.61 -5.20 13.99
C VAL A 2 2.73 -4.27 14.50
N ARG A 3 3.14 -3.32 13.67
CA ARG A 3 4.10 -2.25 13.97
C ARG A 3 3.53 -0.94 13.43
N ILE A 4 3.81 0.17 14.12
CA ILE A 4 3.42 1.52 13.71
C ILE A 4 4.72 2.32 13.65
N LEU A 5 5.21 2.60 12.43
CA LEU A 5 6.49 3.29 12.25
C LEU A 5 6.29 4.79 12.02
N GLY A 6 5.07 5.23 11.74
CA GLY A 6 4.71 6.64 11.58
C GLY A 6 5.15 7.25 10.25
N SER A 7 5.55 6.42 9.27
CA SER A 7 5.92 6.85 7.93
C SER A 7 5.48 5.81 6.90
N ALA A 8 4.51 6.19 6.05
CA ALA A 8 3.97 5.31 5.01
C ALA A 8 5.04 4.87 4.00
N ALA A 9 5.98 5.76 3.69
CA ALA A 9 7.12 5.46 2.82
C ALA A 9 8.08 4.44 3.46
N LEU A 10 8.34 4.55 4.77
CA LEU A 10 9.19 3.59 5.48
C LEU A 10 8.52 2.21 5.57
N GLU A 11 7.21 2.18 5.86
CA GLU A 11 6.43 0.95 5.97
C GLU A 11 6.35 0.21 4.62
N THR A 12 6.13 0.93 3.52
CA THR A 12 6.15 0.35 2.17
C THR A 12 7.55 -0.11 1.74
N ALA A 13 8.60 0.64 2.07
CA ALA A 13 9.97 0.20 1.81
C ALA A 13 10.32 -1.09 2.57
N ALA A 14 9.82 -1.26 3.80
CA ALA A 14 9.98 -2.51 4.55
C ALA A 14 9.29 -3.70 3.87
N VAL A 15 8.16 -3.48 3.18
CA VAL A 15 7.51 -4.51 2.36
C VAL A 15 8.37 -4.86 1.15
N ALA A 16 8.82 -3.85 0.39
CA ALA A 16 9.67 -4.06 -0.78
C ALA A 16 10.98 -4.81 -0.43
N ALA A 17 11.55 -4.53 0.74
CA ALA A 17 12.75 -5.19 1.25
C ALA A 17 12.49 -6.60 1.84
N GLY A 18 11.24 -7.09 1.86
CA GLY A 18 10.88 -8.38 2.44
C GLY A 18 10.92 -8.44 3.98
N VAL A 19 11.02 -7.28 4.65
CA VAL A 19 11.05 -7.17 6.12
C VAL A 19 9.64 -7.30 6.72
N ALA A 20 8.62 -6.84 5.98
CA ALA A 20 7.21 -6.92 6.38
C ALA A 20 6.36 -7.60 5.29
N HIS A 21 5.34 -8.36 5.70
CA HIS A 21 4.41 -8.99 4.75
C HIS A 21 3.48 -7.99 4.06
N GLY A 22 3.16 -6.89 4.74
CA GLY A 22 2.35 -5.80 4.20
C GLY A 22 2.39 -4.55 5.06
N ALA A 23 1.95 -3.44 4.46
CA ALA A 23 1.82 -2.12 5.04
C ALA A 23 0.48 -1.52 4.61
N ILE A 24 -0.23 -0.89 5.55
CA ILE A 24 -1.52 -0.25 5.31
C ILE A 24 -1.47 1.18 5.83
N THR A 25 -1.97 2.13 5.04
CA THR A 25 -2.23 3.49 5.50
C THR A 25 -3.60 3.95 5.05
N VAL A 26 -4.27 4.74 5.90
CA VAL A 26 -5.61 5.29 5.63
C VAL A 26 -5.62 6.81 5.54
N ASN A 27 -4.51 7.45 5.90
CA ASN A 27 -4.41 8.91 5.98
C ASN A 27 -3.33 9.52 5.08
N GLY A 28 -2.58 8.69 4.34
CA GLY A 28 -1.54 9.13 3.42
C GLY A 28 -2.10 9.88 2.22
N LYS A 29 -1.26 10.73 1.63
CA LYS A 29 -1.50 11.44 0.37
C LYS A 29 -0.79 10.72 -0.77
N LEU A 30 -1.09 11.09 -2.02
CA LEU A 30 -0.46 10.46 -3.18
C LEU A 30 1.08 10.48 -3.13
N TRP A 31 1.68 11.58 -2.67
CA TRP A 31 3.14 11.70 -2.54
C TRP A 31 3.73 10.79 -1.47
N ASP A 32 2.96 10.40 -0.44
CA ASP A 32 3.41 9.44 0.57
C ASP A 32 3.41 8.00 0.03
N ALA A 33 2.57 7.73 -0.98
CA ALA A 33 2.39 6.41 -1.59
C ALA A 33 3.33 6.18 -2.79
N ALA A 34 3.52 7.20 -3.64
CA ALA A 34 4.11 7.05 -4.97
C ALA A 34 5.52 6.42 -4.96
N ALA A 35 6.42 6.92 -4.11
CA ALA A 35 7.78 6.39 -4.04
C ALA A 35 7.81 4.95 -3.50
N GLY A 36 7.04 4.67 -2.45
CA GLY A 36 6.91 3.33 -1.87
C GLY A 36 6.31 2.33 -2.85
N ALA A 37 5.31 2.76 -3.62
CA ALA A 37 4.66 1.92 -4.61
C ALA A 37 5.60 1.51 -5.73
N ALA A 38 6.43 2.42 -6.23
CA ALA A 38 7.46 2.08 -7.21
C ALA A 38 8.39 0.97 -6.66
N LEU A 39 8.87 1.09 -5.42
CA LEU A 39 9.73 0.07 -4.80
C LEU A 39 9.02 -1.29 -4.68
N VAL A 40 7.77 -1.29 -4.20
CA VAL A 40 7.01 -2.53 -3.98
C VAL A 40 6.69 -3.22 -5.31
N ILE A 41 6.28 -2.46 -6.34
CA ILE A 41 5.95 -3.01 -7.66
C ILE A 41 7.20 -3.61 -8.33
N GLU A 42 8.34 -2.92 -8.29
CA GLU A 42 9.61 -3.44 -8.84
C GLU A 42 10.11 -4.67 -8.08
N ALA A 43 9.83 -4.77 -6.78
CA ALA A 43 10.10 -5.97 -5.98
C ALA A 43 9.10 -7.13 -6.25
N GLY A 44 8.14 -6.95 -7.16
CA GLY A 44 7.11 -7.92 -7.50
C GLY A 44 5.92 -7.97 -6.53
N GLY A 45 5.81 -6.99 -5.63
CA GLY A 45 4.67 -6.80 -4.74
C GLY A 45 3.50 -6.08 -5.42
N ARG A 46 2.43 -5.88 -4.65
CA ARG A 46 1.20 -5.20 -5.10
C ARG A 46 0.89 -4.00 -4.24
N VAL A 47 0.38 -2.93 -4.85
CA VAL A 47 -0.12 -1.74 -4.17
C VAL A 47 -1.51 -1.39 -4.66
N THR A 48 -2.50 -1.70 -3.83
CA THR A 48 -3.91 -1.50 -4.14
C THR A 48 -4.57 -0.54 -3.16
N ASP A 49 -5.74 -0.04 -3.51
CA ASP A 49 -6.64 0.55 -2.53
C ASP A 49 -7.17 -0.53 -1.57
N LEU A 50 -7.96 -0.12 -0.58
CA LEU A 50 -8.54 -1.03 0.42
C LEU A 50 -9.69 -1.89 -0.12
N SER A 51 -10.04 -1.76 -1.40
CA SER A 51 -10.96 -2.64 -2.13
C SER A 51 -10.22 -3.60 -3.07
N GLY A 52 -8.89 -3.57 -3.10
CA GLY A 52 -8.07 -4.43 -3.94
C GLY A 52 -7.86 -3.93 -5.37
N ARG A 53 -8.29 -2.70 -5.70
CA ARG A 53 -8.07 -2.11 -7.03
C ARG A 53 -6.68 -1.47 -7.10
N GLU A 54 -6.00 -1.66 -8.23
CA GLU A 54 -4.67 -1.06 -8.45
C GLU A 54 -4.76 0.47 -8.41
N ILE A 55 -3.81 1.09 -7.71
CA ILE A 55 -3.74 2.57 -7.56
C ILE A 55 -2.95 3.19 -8.72
N PHE A 56 -1.93 2.49 -9.19
CA PHE A 56 -1.00 3.00 -10.19
C PHE A 56 -1.21 2.32 -11.55
N PRO A 57 -1.14 3.07 -12.66
CA PRO A 57 -0.88 4.51 -12.75
C PRO A 57 -2.04 5.37 -12.21
N PHE A 58 -1.71 6.47 -11.53
CA PHE A 58 -2.68 7.36 -10.89
C PHE A 58 -3.02 8.56 -11.80
N ASP A 59 -4.31 8.87 -11.97
CA ASP A 59 -4.75 10.02 -12.76
C ASP A 59 -4.65 11.32 -11.94
N LEU A 60 -3.89 12.28 -12.43
CA LEU A 60 -3.61 13.55 -11.75
C LEU A 60 -4.53 14.69 -12.17
N ARG A 61 -5.33 14.55 -13.24
CA ARG A 61 -6.03 15.69 -13.87
C ARG A 61 -6.91 16.49 -12.91
N ASP A 62 -7.57 15.79 -11.99
CA ASP A 62 -8.48 16.37 -10.99
C ASP A 62 -8.02 16.08 -9.54
N TYR A 63 -6.75 15.75 -9.34
CA TYR A 63 -6.25 15.43 -8.00
C TYR A 63 -6.05 16.71 -7.17
N ASP A 64 -6.87 16.86 -6.13
CA ASP A 64 -6.92 18.03 -5.24
C ASP A 64 -6.13 17.83 -3.92
N GLY A 65 -5.30 16.80 -3.86
CA GLY A 65 -4.65 16.42 -2.60
C GLY A 65 -5.54 15.57 -1.70
N ALA A 66 -6.55 14.87 -2.22
CA ALA A 66 -7.30 13.86 -1.48
C ALA A 66 -6.38 12.80 -0.82
N LYS A 67 -6.89 12.15 0.24
CA LYS A 67 -6.19 10.99 0.84
C LYS A 67 -6.20 9.83 -0.15
N VAL A 68 -5.14 9.04 -0.12
CA VAL A 68 -4.98 7.81 -0.91
C VAL A 68 -4.73 6.65 0.06
N PRO A 69 -5.79 6.06 0.64
CA PRO A 69 -5.66 4.85 1.43
C PRO A 69 -5.15 3.70 0.57
N PHE A 70 -4.17 2.95 1.07
CA PHE A 70 -3.60 1.84 0.31
C PHE A 70 -3.15 0.67 1.18
N LEU A 71 -3.11 -0.50 0.55
CA LEU A 71 -2.46 -1.72 1.01
C LEU A 71 -1.30 -2.03 0.07
N ALA A 72 -0.09 -2.07 0.62
CA ALA A 72 1.09 -2.61 -0.06
C ALA A 72 1.44 -3.96 0.56
N ALA A 73 1.63 -5.00 -0.24
CA ALA A 73 1.96 -6.34 0.26
C ALA A 73 2.69 -7.20 -0.77
N ALA A 74 3.37 -8.24 -0.29
CA ALA A 74 3.84 -9.31 -1.15
C ALA A 74 2.64 -10.05 -1.79
N PRO A 75 2.77 -10.63 -3.00
CA PRO A 75 1.64 -11.27 -3.69
C PRO A 75 0.95 -12.36 -2.88
N SER A 76 1.74 -13.14 -2.12
CA SER A 76 1.24 -14.21 -1.25
C SER A 76 0.43 -13.70 -0.05
N ALA A 77 0.74 -12.51 0.46
CA ALA A 77 0.09 -11.94 1.65
C ALA A 77 -1.05 -10.98 1.30
N HIS A 78 -1.08 -10.45 0.08
CA HIS A 78 -2.01 -9.39 -0.32
C HIS A 78 -3.48 -9.81 -0.16
N GLY A 79 -3.85 -10.99 -0.66
CA GLY A 79 -5.22 -11.50 -0.57
C GLY A 79 -5.69 -11.72 0.86
N GLU A 80 -4.87 -12.35 1.69
CA GLU A 80 -5.18 -12.59 3.11
C GLU A 80 -5.35 -11.28 3.89
N LEU A 81 -4.48 -10.30 3.64
CA LEU A 81 -4.57 -9.00 4.30
C LEU A 81 -5.80 -8.22 3.83
N LEU A 82 -6.15 -8.30 2.54
CA LEU A 82 -7.34 -7.65 2.00
C LEU A 82 -8.63 -8.26 2.57
N ALA A 83 -8.69 -9.58 2.72
CA ALA A 83 -9.78 -10.30 3.37
C ALA A 83 -10.01 -9.77 4.81
N VAL A 84 -8.93 -9.69 5.60
CA VAL A 84 -8.95 -9.13 6.96
C VAL A 84 -9.43 -7.67 6.99
N ILE A 85 -9.04 -6.85 6.03
CA ILE A 85 -9.44 -5.43 5.94
C ILE A 85 -10.91 -5.28 5.59
N THR A 86 -11.41 -6.10 4.66
CA THR A 86 -12.78 -6.02 4.14
C THR A 86 -13.80 -6.75 5.01
N GLY A 87 -13.34 -7.60 5.93
CA GLY A 87 -14.20 -8.39 6.81
C GLY A 87 -14.79 -9.63 6.14
N ASP A 88 -14.27 -10.02 4.96
CA ASP A 88 -14.60 -11.27 4.28
C ASP A 88 -13.57 -12.33 4.69
N PRO A 89 -13.95 -13.48 5.27
CA PRO A 89 -13.02 -14.48 5.82
C PRO A 89 -12.20 -15.24 4.78
#